data_AF-A0A2U1CMC0-F1
#
_entry.id   AF-A0A2U1CMC0-F1
#
_cell.length_a   1.000
_cell.length_b   1.000
_cell.length_c   1.000
_cell.angle_alpha   90.00
_cell.angle_beta   90.00
_cell.angle_gamma   90.00
#
_symmetry.space_group_name_H-M   'P 1'
#
loop_
_entity.id
_entity.type
_entity.pdbx_description
1 polymer ?
#
loop_
_entity_poly.entity_id
_entity_poly.type
_entity_poly.pdbx_seq_one_letter_code
_entity_poly.pdbx_strand_id
1 'polypeptide(L)'
;MRQVAAWMLIWLACLLVSLWSLAAIPLSAVFGSGLRGWRLAVGFDQLGNVAAGGDEDEVFSSRCWRMRDKAIYGRLVKFIDWLFFVLDGQTNHCLNAWVEEQKKCQIRHSKGANNTNTRRKRRAKK
;
A
#
# COMPACT_ATOMS: atom_id res chain seq x y z
N MET A 1 -4.94 18.75 -29.69
CA MET A 1 -3.49 18.50 -29.79
C MET A 1 -2.75 18.76 -28.48
N ARG A 2 -2.79 19.98 -27.89
CA ARG A 2 -2.11 20.27 -26.59
C ARG A 2 -2.47 19.33 -25.42
N GLN A 3 -3.75 19.00 -25.27
CA GLN A 3 -4.20 18.08 -24.21
C GLN A 3 -3.64 16.67 -24.41
N VAL A 4 -3.73 16.13 -25.63
CA VAL A 4 -3.17 14.80 -25.96
C VAL A 4 -1.65 14.78 -25.72
N ALA A 5 -0.92 15.83 -26.10
CA ALA A 5 0.51 15.93 -25.83
C ALA A 5 0.81 15.92 -24.32
N ALA A 6 0.02 16.61 -23.49
CA ALA A 6 0.17 16.58 -22.04
C ALA A 6 -0.07 15.18 -21.46
N TRP A 7 -1.12 14.48 -21.89
CA TRP A 7 -1.38 13.10 -21.48
C TRP A 7 -0.27 12.14 -21.90
N MET A 8 0.27 12.29 -23.11
CA MET A 8 1.40 11.47 -23.59
C MET A 8 2.69 11.73 -22.81
N LEU A 9 2.95 12.98 -22.40
CA LEU A 9 4.10 13.32 -21.56
C LEU A 9 3.98 12.73 -20.15
N ILE A 10 2.79 12.80 -19.55
CA ILE A 10 2.51 12.17 -18.25
C ILE A 10 2.70 10.66 -18.36
N TRP A 11 2.14 10.03 -19.39
CA TRP A 11 2.31 8.60 -19.64
C TRP A 11 3.78 8.20 -19.77
N LEU A 12 4.57 8.96 -20.55
CA LEU A 12 5.99 8.70 -20.72
C LEU A 12 6.77 8.85 -19.40
N ALA A 13 6.47 9.89 -18.61
CA ALA A 13 7.09 10.09 -17.31
C ALA A 13 6.77 8.93 -16.35
N CYS A 14 5.51 8.48 -16.29
CA CYS A 14 5.10 7.32 -15.51
C CYS A 14 5.82 6.04 -15.95
N LEU A 15 5.98 5.85 -17.25
CA LEU A 15 6.69 4.69 -17.81
C LEU A 15 8.17 4.68 -17.40
N LEU A 16 8.86 5.83 -17.55
CA LEU A 16 10.27 5.96 -17.15
C LEU A 16 10.47 5.70 -15.64
N VAL A 17 9.60 6.26 -14.79
CA VAL A 17 9.65 6.04 -13.34
C VAL A 17 9.38 4.58 -12.99
N SER A 18 8.44 3.93 -13.69
CA SER A 18 8.12 2.51 -13.46
C SER A 18 9.30 1.61 -13.82
N LEU A 19 9.94 1.84 -14.96
CA LEU A 19 11.12 1.09 -15.39
C LEU A 19 12.29 1.26 -14.41
N TRP A 20 12.55 2.49 -13.97
CA TRP A 20 13.58 2.75 -12.97
C TRP A 20 13.27 2.05 -11.64
N SER A 21 12.03 2.15 -11.17
CA SER A 21 11.60 1.53 -9.90
C SER A 21 11.71 0.00 -9.96
N LEU A 22 11.33 -0.61 -11.09
CA LEU A 22 11.47 -2.05 -11.33
C LEU A 22 12.94 -2.49 -11.34
N ALA A 23 13.85 -1.69 -11.87
CA ALA A 23 15.29 -1.97 -11.81
C ALA A 23 15.87 -1.74 -10.40
N ALA A 24 15.35 -0.77 -9.66
CA ALA A 24 15.84 -0.42 -8.32
C ALA A 24 15.50 -1.48 -7.26
N ILE A 25 14.41 -2.24 -7.41
CA ILE A 25 14.03 -3.33 -6.49
C ILE A 25 15.14 -4.40 -6.42
N PRO A 26 15.52 -5.10 -7.51
CA PRO A 26 16.57 -6.12 -7.47
C PRO A 26 17.94 -5.49 -7.16
N LEU A 27 18.20 -4.27 -7.64
CA LEU A 27 19.45 -3.57 -7.32
C LEU A 27 19.59 -3.32 -5.81
N SER A 28 18.51 -2.96 -5.12
CA SER A 28 18.53 -2.77 -3.66
C SER A 28 18.74 -4.07 -2.89
N ALA A 29 18.29 -5.21 -3.43
CA ALA A 29 18.55 -6.52 -2.84
C ALA A 29 20.04 -6.90 -2.94
N VAL A 30 20.74 -6.47 -3.99
CA VAL A 30 22.16 -6.77 -4.22
C VAL A 30 23.09 -5.77 -3.53
N PHE A 31 22.77 -4.46 -3.55
CA PHE A 31 23.71 -3.39 -3.21
C PHE A 31 23.41 -2.63 -1.91
N GLY A 32 22.28 -2.83 -1.24
CA GLY A 32 22.09 -2.26 0.10
C GLY A 32 20.65 -1.94 0.53
N SER A 33 20.43 -2.07 1.84
CA SER A 33 19.20 -1.82 2.60
C SER A 33 17.93 -2.34 1.91
N GLY A 34 17.61 -3.62 2.12
CA GLY A 34 16.37 -4.26 1.61
C GLY A 34 15.08 -3.49 1.93
N LEU A 35 15.13 -2.56 2.91
CA LEU A 35 14.05 -1.63 3.23
C LEU A 35 13.62 -0.75 2.05
N ARG A 36 14.54 -0.31 1.16
CA ARG A 36 14.18 0.53 0.01
C ARG A 36 13.43 -0.26 -1.06
N GLY A 37 13.92 -1.46 -1.38
CA GLY A 37 13.24 -2.38 -2.29
C GLY A 37 11.87 -2.78 -1.77
N TRP A 38 11.77 -3.07 -0.48
CA TRP A 38 10.49 -3.39 0.15
C TRP A 38 9.48 -2.24 0.05
N ARG A 39 9.90 -0.99 0.31
CA ARG A 39 9.02 0.18 0.16
C ARG A 39 8.56 0.40 -1.28
N LEU A 40 9.42 0.13 -2.26
CA LEU A 40 9.04 0.19 -3.68
C LEU A 40 8.01 -0.89 -4.01
N ALA A 41 8.20 -2.12 -3.53
CA ALA A 41 7.24 -3.21 -3.71
C ALA A 41 5.87 -2.88 -3.10
N VAL A 42 5.84 -2.32 -1.89
CA VAL A 42 4.59 -1.84 -1.25
C VAL A 42 3.93 -0.74 -2.09
N GLY A 43 4.70 0.21 -2.62
CA GLY A 43 4.17 1.26 -3.48
C GLY A 43 3.55 0.73 -4.79
N PHE A 44 4.14 -0.30 -5.39
CA PHE A 44 3.54 -0.98 -6.54
C PHE A 44 2.23 -1.69 -6.19
N ASP A 45 2.13 -2.25 -4.99
CA ASP A 45 0.89 -2.88 -4.52
C ASP A 45 -0.22 -1.83 -4.32
N GLN A 46 0.10 -0.66 -3.75
CA GLN A 46 -0.84 0.48 -3.64
C GLN A 46 -1.26 0.99 -5.02
N LEU A 47 -0.31 1.11 -5.97
CA LEU A 47 -0.62 1.49 -7.35
C LEU A 47 -1.60 0.49 -8.00
N GLY A 48 -1.40 -0.81 -7.76
CA GLY A 48 -2.32 -1.86 -8.19
C GLY A 48 -3.71 -1.68 -7.58
N ASN A 49 -3.79 -1.29 -6.31
CA ASN A 49 -5.06 -1.00 -5.66
C ASN A 49 -5.80 0.18 -6.29
N VAL A 50 -5.10 1.30 -6.52
CA VAL A 50 -5.67 2.49 -7.18
C VAL A 50 -6.12 2.17 -8.60
N ALA A 51 -5.33 1.40 -9.35
CA ALA A 51 -5.69 0.95 -10.69
C ALA A 51 -6.97 0.08 -10.69
N ALA A 52 -7.20 -0.67 -9.62
CA ALA A 52 -8.43 -1.44 -9.38
C ALA A 52 -9.56 -0.61 -8.71
N GLY A 53 -9.46 0.72 -8.69
CA GLY A 53 -10.45 1.63 -8.13
C GLY A 53 -10.51 1.63 -6.60
N GLY A 54 -9.40 1.33 -5.94
CA GLY A 54 -9.23 1.41 -4.48
C GLY A 54 -8.59 2.73 -4.03
N ASP A 55 -8.36 2.85 -2.73
CA ASP A 55 -7.70 4.01 -2.11
C ASP A 55 -6.16 3.92 -2.25
N GLU A 56 -5.49 5.06 -2.39
CA GLU A 56 -4.03 5.20 -2.52
C GLU A 56 -3.28 4.87 -1.23
N ASP A 57 -3.93 5.01 -0.08
CA ASP A 57 -3.38 4.63 1.22
C ASP A 57 -3.62 3.14 1.56
N GLU A 58 -4.42 2.41 0.74
CA GLU A 58 -4.77 1.01 0.96
C GLU A 58 -3.89 0.07 0.11
N VAL A 59 -3.43 -1.01 0.75
CA VAL A 59 -2.60 -2.06 0.14
C VAL A 59 -3.53 -3.09 -0.52
N PHE A 60 -3.24 -3.53 -1.74
CA PHE A 60 -4.12 -4.43 -2.50
C PHE A 60 -4.34 -5.75 -1.75
N SER A 61 -3.32 -6.24 -1.02
CA SER A 61 -3.41 -7.46 -0.22
C SER A 61 -4.43 -7.38 0.93
N SER A 62 -4.57 -6.23 1.61
CA SER A 62 -5.57 -6.05 2.67
C SER A 62 -6.99 -5.95 2.09
N ARG A 63 -7.13 -5.31 0.93
CA ARG A 63 -8.37 -5.28 0.17
C ARG A 63 -8.81 -6.66 -0.28
N CYS A 64 -7.86 -7.47 -0.78
CA CYS A 64 -8.09 -8.86 -1.16
C CYS A 64 -8.62 -9.68 0.03
N TRP A 65 -8.03 -9.50 1.22
CA TRP A 65 -8.52 -10.17 2.43
C TRP A 65 -9.94 -9.74 2.83
N ARG A 66 -10.24 -8.44 2.73
CA ARG A 66 -11.57 -7.87 3.03
C ARG A 66 -12.64 -8.38 2.06
N MET A 67 -12.29 -8.54 0.78
CA MET A 67 -13.20 -9.03 -0.25
C MET A 67 -13.10 -10.54 -0.51
N ARG A 68 -12.41 -11.30 0.33
CA ARG A 68 -12.13 -12.74 0.11
C ARG A 68 -13.37 -13.59 -0.16
N ASP A 69 -14.54 -13.16 0.32
CA ASP A 69 -15.83 -13.84 0.11
C ASP A 69 -16.29 -13.80 -1.36
N LYS A 70 -15.72 -12.89 -2.17
CA LYS A 70 -15.91 -12.86 -3.63
C LYS A 70 -14.91 -13.81 -4.31
N ALA A 71 -15.39 -14.64 -5.24
CA ALA A 71 -14.61 -15.72 -5.87
C ALA A 71 -13.28 -15.30 -6.53
N ILE A 72 -13.21 -14.08 -7.08
CA ILE A 72 -11.96 -13.56 -7.69
C ILE A 72 -10.94 -13.23 -6.60
N TYR A 73 -11.36 -12.51 -5.55
CA TYR A 73 -10.48 -12.08 -4.47
C TYR A 73 -10.06 -13.25 -3.58
N GLY A 74 -10.93 -14.23 -3.34
CA GLY A 74 -10.55 -15.45 -2.63
C GLY A 74 -9.44 -16.25 -3.35
N ARG A 75 -9.44 -16.27 -4.69
CA ARG A 75 -8.34 -16.85 -5.48
C ARG A 75 -7.07 -16.00 -5.38
N LEU A 76 -7.20 -14.67 -5.45
CA LEU A 76 -6.06 -13.76 -5.32
C LEU A 76 -5.40 -13.84 -3.94
N VAL A 77 -6.17 -13.94 -2.85
CA VAL A 77 -5.62 -14.13 -1.49
C VAL A 77 -4.76 -15.38 -1.46
N LYS A 78 -5.26 -16.52 -1.93
CA LYS A 78 -4.49 -17.77 -1.97
C LYS A 78 -3.23 -17.66 -2.82
N PHE A 79 -3.32 -16.97 -3.95
CA PHE A 79 -2.18 -16.76 -4.84
C PHE A 79 -1.10 -15.88 -4.20
N ILE A 80 -1.50 -14.75 -3.60
CA ILE A 80 -0.60 -13.81 -2.92
C ILE A 80 0.04 -14.49 -1.69
N ASP A 81 -0.75 -15.14 -0.86
CA ASP A 81 -0.25 -15.86 0.31
C ASP A 81 0.72 -16.99 -0.10
N TRP A 82 0.41 -17.74 -1.17
CA TRP A 82 1.32 -18.76 -1.72
C TRP A 82 2.61 -18.14 -2.24
N LEU A 83 2.52 -17.04 -2.98
CA LEU A 83 3.68 -16.35 -3.55
C LEU A 83 4.64 -15.87 -2.44
N PHE A 84 4.12 -15.20 -1.41
CA PHE A 84 4.92 -14.74 -0.28
C PHE A 84 5.42 -15.87 0.62
N PHE A 85 4.65 -16.97 0.73
CA PHE A 85 5.12 -18.17 1.41
C PHE A 85 6.33 -18.79 0.71
N VAL A 86 6.27 -18.91 -0.63
CA VAL A 86 7.37 -19.48 -1.43
C VAL A 86 8.60 -18.57 -1.45
N LEU A 87 8.40 -17.24 -1.55
CA LEU A 87 9.51 -16.30 -1.67
C LEU A 87 10.17 -15.95 -0.33
N ASP A 88 9.40 -15.85 0.75
CA ASP A 88 9.83 -15.20 1.99
C ASP A 88 9.45 -16.03 3.25
N GLY A 89 8.81 -17.19 3.06
CA GLY A 89 8.36 -18.06 4.17
C GLY A 89 7.20 -17.48 5.00
N GLN A 90 6.62 -16.35 4.60
CA GLN A 90 5.54 -15.70 5.35
C GLN A 90 4.23 -16.47 5.19
N THR A 91 3.48 -16.64 6.28
CA THR A 91 2.13 -17.24 6.24
C THR A 91 1.06 -16.16 6.46
N ASN A 92 -0.08 -16.27 5.75
CA ASN A 92 -1.22 -15.37 5.87
C ASN A 92 -0.87 -13.88 5.68
N HIS A 93 -0.09 -13.57 4.63
CA HIS A 93 0.35 -12.22 4.30
C HIS A 93 -0.83 -11.24 4.15
N CYS A 94 -1.88 -11.65 3.44
CA CYS A 94 -3.09 -10.85 3.25
C CYS A 94 -3.83 -10.54 4.57
N LEU A 95 -3.94 -11.52 5.48
CA LEU A 95 -4.56 -11.31 6.80
C LEU A 95 -3.74 -10.34 7.65
N ASN A 96 -2.42 -10.51 7.68
CA ASN A 96 -1.53 -9.66 8.47
C ASN A 96 -1.57 -8.20 7.99
N ALA A 97 -1.58 -8.00 6.66
CA ALA A 97 -1.75 -6.67 6.06
C ALA A 97 -3.06 -6.00 6.52
N TRP A 98 -4.17 -6.75 6.53
CA TRP A 98 -5.46 -6.25 7.01
C TRP A 98 -5.45 -5.94 8.50
N VAL A 99 -4.86 -6.80 9.33
CA VAL A 99 -4.77 -6.56 10.79
C VAL A 99 -3.92 -5.32 11.11
N GLU A 100 -2.83 -5.09 10.38
CA GLU A 100 -2.01 -3.89 10.54
C GLU A 100 -2.76 -2.61 10.16
N GLU A 101 -3.55 -2.66 9.08
CA GLU A 101 -4.42 -1.57 8.68
C GLU A 101 -5.41 -1.21 9.80
N GLN A 102 -6.07 -2.21 10.39
CA GLN A 102 -7.00 -2.00 11.52
C GLN A 102 -6.30 -1.34 12.72
N LYS A 103 -5.09 -1.80 13.06
CA LYS A 103 -4.29 -1.20 14.15
C LYS A 103 -3.97 0.27 13.86
N LYS A 104 -3.61 0.63 12.62
CA LYS A 104 -3.33 2.01 12.22
C LYS A 104 -4.58 2.90 12.34
N CYS A 105 -5.74 2.41 11.92
CA CYS A 105 -7.02 3.11 12.08
C CYS A 105 -7.34 3.36 13.56
N GLN A 106 -7.18 2.35 14.42
CA GLN A 106 -7.43 2.49 15.86
C GLN A 106 -6.51 3.55 16.51
N ILE A 107 -5.22 3.53 16.17
CA ILE A 107 -4.24 4.51 16.67
C ILE A 107 -4.60 5.93 16.21
N ARG A 108 -5.03 6.09 14.95
CA ARG A 108 -5.43 7.40 14.39
C ARG A 108 -6.64 7.98 15.14
N HIS A 109 -7.65 7.15 15.44
CA HIS A 109 -8.82 7.55 16.23
C HIS A 109 -8.44 7.96 17.66
N SER A 110 -7.60 7.17 18.33
CA SER A 110 -7.12 7.48 19.69
C SER A 110 -6.36 8.80 19.75
N LYS A 111 -5.46 9.05 18.78
CA LYS A 111 -4.73 10.33 18.66
C LYS A 111 -5.67 11.52 18.44
N GLY A 112 -6.69 11.36 17.59
CA GLY A 112 -7.71 12.39 17.36
C GLY A 112 -8.50 12.73 18.62
N ALA A 113 -8.95 11.71 19.35
CA ALA A 113 -9.66 11.88 20.62
C ALA A 113 -8.77 12.56 21.68
N ASN A 114 -7.50 12.19 21.76
CA ASN A 114 -6.58 12.81 22.71
C ASN A 114 -6.35 14.29 22.37
N ASN A 115 -6.08 14.62 21.10
CA ASN A 115 -5.85 15.99 20.65
C ASN A 115 -7.06 16.91 20.89
N THR A 116 -8.28 16.41 20.65
CA THR A 116 -9.52 17.17 20.94
C THR A 116 -9.69 17.45 22.43
N ASN A 117 -9.39 16.47 23.29
CA ASN A 117 -9.44 16.63 24.74
C ASN A 117 -8.40 17.66 25.23
N THR A 118 -7.17 17.61 24.70
CA THR A 118 -6.11 18.58 24.99
C THR A 118 -6.51 20.00 24.58
N ARG A 119 -7.11 20.17 23.39
CA ARG A 119 -7.64 21.47 22.94
C ARG A 119 -8.75 21.98 23.86
N ARG A 120 -9.67 21.11 24.29
CA ARG A 120 -10.77 21.47 25.20
C ARG A 120 -10.25 21.95 26.56
N LYS A 121 -9.27 21.24 27.14
CA LYS A 121 -8.60 21.66 28.40
C LYS A 121 -7.90 23.02 28.29
N ARG A 122 -7.30 23.34 27.13
CA ARG A 122 -6.67 24.65 26.89
C ARG A 122 -7.70 25.78 26.81
N ARG A 123 -8.87 25.53 26.20
CA ARG A 123 -9.96 26.52 26.12
C ARG A 123 -10.63 26.79 27.46
N ALA A 124 -10.72 25.78 28.34
CA ALA A 124 -11.32 25.95 29.67
C ALA A 124 -10.42 26.71 30.68
N LYS A 125 -9.16 26.98 30.33
CA LYS A 125 -8.21 27.75 31.16
C LYS A 125 -8.07 29.22 30.74
N LYS A 126 -8.84 29.65 29.73
CA LYS A 126 -8.83 31.02 29.20
C LYS A 126 -10.16 31.67 29.51
#